data_AF-A0A0J8AX69-F1
#
_entry.id   AF-A0A0J8AX69-F1
#
_cell.length_a   1.000
_cell.length_b   1.000
_cell.length_c   1.000
_cell.angle_alpha   90.00
_cell.angle_beta   90.00
_cell.angle_gamma   90.00
#
_symmetry.space_group_name_H-M   'P 1'
#
loop_
_entity.id
_entity.type
_entity.pdbx_description
1 polymer ?
#
loop_
_entity_poly.entity_id
_entity_poly.type
_entity_poly.pdbx_seq_one_letter_code
_entity_poly.pdbx_strand_id
1 'polypeptide(L)'
;MDAALKVSPFISTEETRYYLNGVFIEANPEGGACCVATDGHRMGISYDADGFVDRSMIVRIPSIIKPEKGLFLKPWLVGMLTDGGNGYIAIVEGKKTEHREDDAQHAIARVEECALRIGRSFIDGNYPDWRRVVPEMKPTDTIRAFNRKYLTAFGDIICVTGADEMSPQIVQTDDKDFVGLLMPTRPDKRQLPDWVKPATAQKEAA
;
A
#
# COMPACT_ATOMS: atom_id res chain seq x y z
N MET A 1 10.09 1.23 -8.70
CA MET A 1 9.64 -0.11 -8.21
C MET A 1 9.70 -0.26 -6.69
N ASP A 2 10.55 0.51 -6.00
CA ASP A 2 10.56 0.57 -4.53
C ASP A 2 9.15 0.78 -3.93
N ALA A 3 8.36 1.70 -4.50
CA ALA A 3 6.97 1.95 -4.09
C ALA A 3 6.06 0.70 -4.15
N ALA A 4 6.13 -0.10 -5.22
CA ALA A 4 5.33 -1.32 -5.34
C ALA A 4 5.79 -2.42 -4.36
N LEU A 5 7.08 -2.49 -4.07
CA LEU A 5 7.64 -3.43 -3.09
C LEU A 5 7.25 -3.07 -1.66
N LYS A 6 7.26 -1.77 -1.31
CA LYS A 6 6.84 -1.26 -0.01
C LYS A 6 5.43 -1.70 0.38
N VAL A 7 4.52 -1.74 -0.59
CA VAL A 7 3.12 -2.14 -0.34
C VAL A 7 2.90 -3.66 -0.45
N SER A 8 3.87 -4.44 -0.92
CA SER A 8 3.69 -5.89 -1.08
C SER A 8 3.30 -6.67 0.20
N PRO A 9 3.71 -6.28 1.44
CA PRO A 9 3.25 -6.96 2.67
C PRO A 9 1.75 -6.81 2.96
N PHE A 10 1.07 -5.91 2.24
CA PHE A 10 -0.36 -5.62 2.39
C PHE A 10 -1.22 -6.37 1.39
N ILE A 11 -0.63 -7.14 0.46
CA ILE A 11 -1.36 -7.92 -0.53
C ILE A 11 -2.20 -9.01 0.15
N SER A 12 -3.43 -9.20 -0.31
CA SER A 12 -4.29 -10.29 0.15
C SER A 12 -3.77 -11.65 -0.30
N THR A 13 -3.91 -12.65 0.56
CA THR A 13 -3.71 -14.06 0.20
C THR A 13 -5.03 -14.81 0.01
N GLU A 14 -6.18 -14.12 0.10
CA GLU A 14 -7.50 -14.74 -0.06
C GLU A 14 -7.81 -15.02 -1.54
N GLU A 15 -8.09 -16.28 -1.88
CA GLU A 15 -8.37 -16.68 -3.27
C GLU A 15 -9.68 -16.11 -3.81
N THR A 16 -10.69 -15.92 -2.94
CA THR A 16 -12.02 -15.45 -3.32
C THR A 16 -12.06 -13.95 -3.66
N ARG A 17 -11.04 -13.18 -3.27
CA ARG A 17 -10.87 -11.76 -3.60
C ARG A 17 -9.62 -11.57 -4.45
N TYR A 18 -9.53 -12.32 -5.54
CA TYR A 18 -8.33 -12.39 -6.37
C TYR A 18 -7.82 -11.02 -6.88
N TYR A 19 -8.69 -10.02 -7.05
CA TYR A 19 -8.32 -8.65 -7.43
C TYR A 19 -7.53 -7.90 -6.34
N LEU A 20 -7.45 -8.43 -5.12
CA LEU A 20 -6.58 -7.96 -4.04
C LEU A 20 -5.24 -8.72 -3.96
N ASN A 21 -5.03 -9.74 -4.82
CA ASN A 21 -3.84 -10.61 -4.78
C ASN A 21 -2.67 -10.01 -5.57
N GLY A 22 -2.58 -8.68 -5.60
CA GLY A 22 -1.55 -7.90 -6.26
C GLY A 22 -1.57 -6.45 -5.78
N VAL A 23 -0.68 -5.66 -6.37
CA VAL A 23 -0.58 -4.22 -6.14
C VAL A 23 -1.36 -3.50 -7.22
N PHE A 24 -2.28 -2.63 -6.81
CA PHE A 24 -2.93 -1.68 -7.69
C PHE A 24 -2.01 -0.50 -7.94
N ILE A 25 -1.80 -0.16 -9.21
CA ILE A 25 -0.92 0.93 -9.63
C ILE A 25 -1.75 1.85 -10.50
N GLU A 26 -1.73 3.15 -10.19
CA GLU A 26 -2.44 4.18 -10.94
C GLU A 26 -1.62 5.47 -11.02
N ALA A 27 -1.91 6.30 -12.02
CA ALA A 27 -1.36 7.65 -12.08
C ALA A 27 -1.93 8.50 -10.93
N ASN A 28 -1.07 9.32 -10.32
CA ASN A 28 -1.54 10.35 -9.38
C ASN A 28 -1.98 11.60 -10.19
N PRO A 29 -3.13 12.23 -9.89
CA PRO A 29 -3.56 13.48 -10.53
C PRO A 29 -2.56 14.64 -10.41
N GLU A 30 -1.77 14.70 -9.32
CA GLU A 30 -0.67 15.66 -9.12
C GLU A 30 0.63 15.20 -9.82
N GLY A 31 0.51 14.11 -10.56
CA GLY A 31 1.54 13.41 -11.31
C GLY A 31 2.34 12.43 -10.44
N GLY A 32 2.96 11.45 -11.10
CA GLY A 32 3.65 10.34 -10.44
C GLY A 32 2.76 9.11 -10.48
N ALA A 33 3.08 8.11 -9.68
CA ALA A 33 2.26 6.91 -9.54
C ALA A 33 1.98 6.60 -8.07
N CYS A 34 0.78 6.09 -7.80
CA CYS A 34 0.43 5.49 -6.52
C CYS A 34 0.44 3.97 -6.66
N CYS A 35 1.10 3.30 -5.73
CA CYS A 35 1.04 1.85 -5.53
C CYS A 35 0.21 1.56 -4.28
N VAL A 36 -0.79 0.70 -4.39
CA VAL A 36 -1.75 0.40 -3.33
C VAL A 36 -1.92 -1.11 -3.18
N ALA A 37 -1.89 -1.61 -1.95
CA ALA A 37 -2.24 -3.00 -1.66
C ALA A 37 -3.04 -3.08 -0.35
N THR A 38 -3.99 -4.01 -0.28
CA THR A 38 -4.80 -4.26 0.92
C THR A 38 -5.22 -5.72 1.05
N ASP A 39 -5.30 -6.17 2.30
CA ASP A 39 -5.87 -7.46 2.71
C ASP A 39 -7.26 -7.30 3.36
N GLY A 40 -7.86 -6.11 3.23
CA GLY A 40 -9.14 -5.73 3.83
C GLY A 40 -9.07 -5.35 5.32
N HIS A 41 -7.95 -5.58 6.00
CA HIS A 41 -7.73 -5.19 7.39
C HIS A 41 -6.70 -4.07 7.52
N ARG A 42 -5.73 -4.05 6.61
CA ARG A 42 -4.72 -3.01 6.48
C ARG A 42 -4.52 -2.66 5.02
N MET A 43 -3.98 -1.48 4.77
CA MET A 43 -3.64 -0.98 3.46
C MET A 43 -2.30 -0.28 3.52
N GLY A 44 -1.49 -0.47 2.49
CA GLY A 44 -0.29 0.32 2.24
C GLY A 44 -0.51 1.13 0.97
N ILE A 45 -0.17 2.41 1.02
CA ILE A 45 -0.18 3.34 -0.12
C ILE A 45 1.22 3.91 -0.20
N SER A 46 1.89 3.74 -1.35
CA SER A 46 3.19 4.35 -1.60
C SER A 46 3.15 5.19 -2.86
N TYR A 47 3.78 6.37 -2.79
CA TYR A 47 3.87 7.31 -3.88
C TYR A 47 5.25 7.23 -4.54
N ASP A 48 5.27 7.18 -5.87
CA ASP A 48 6.47 7.29 -6.69
C ASP A 48 6.38 8.59 -7.50
N ALA A 49 7.12 9.62 -7.07
CA ALA A 49 7.13 10.93 -7.72
C ALA A 49 7.60 10.89 -9.19
N ASP A 50 8.41 9.88 -9.52
CA ASP A 50 8.97 9.66 -10.85
C ASP A 50 8.17 8.59 -11.63
N GLY A 51 7.19 7.95 -10.99
CA GLY A 51 6.38 6.91 -11.61
C GLY A 51 5.54 7.42 -12.78
N PHE A 52 5.46 6.61 -13.84
CA PHE A 52 4.59 6.85 -14.99
C PHE A 52 3.70 5.64 -15.24
N VAL A 53 2.39 5.89 -15.36
CA VAL A 53 1.37 4.88 -15.55
C VAL A 53 0.37 5.40 -16.57
N ASP A 54 0.27 4.75 -17.73
CA ASP A 54 -0.70 5.13 -18.77
C ASP A 54 -2.13 4.72 -18.37
N ARG A 55 -2.27 3.55 -17.75
CA ARG A 55 -3.56 3.00 -17.30
C ARG A 55 -3.41 2.31 -15.97
N SER A 56 -4.43 2.45 -15.13
CA SER A 56 -4.46 1.73 -13.85
C SER A 56 -4.47 0.22 -14.07
N MET A 57 -3.75 -0.50 -13.23
CA MET A 57 -3.55 -1.95 -13.38
C MET A 57 -3.36 -2.62 -12.03
N ILE A 58 -3.69 -3.91 -11.96
CA ILE A 58 -3.38 -4.76 -10.81
C ILE A 58 -2.26 -5.71 -11.22
N VAL A 59 -1.16 -5.71 -10.47
CA VAL A 59 0.03 -6.50 -10.81
C VAL A 59 0.47 -7.39 -9.65
N ARG A 60 0.67 -8.67 -9.93
CA ARG A 60 1.32 -9.61 -9.01
C ARG A 60 2.81 -9.26 -8.93
N ILE A 61 3.24 -8.89 -7.74
CA ILE A 61 4.65 -8.66 -7.45
C ILE A 61 5.27 -10.01 -7.08
N PRO A 62 6.24 -10.55 -7.84
CA PRO A 62 6.89 -11.81 -7.48
C PRO A 62 7.70 -11.64 -6.20
N SER A 63 7.70 -12.66 -5.35
CA SER A 63 8.38 -12.68 -4.04
C SER A 63 9.91 -12.58 -4.13
N ILE A 64 10.47 -12.84 -5.32
CA ILE A 64 11.89 -12.71 -5.62
C ILE A 64 12.01 -11.87 -6.88
N ILE A 65 12.50 -10.65 -6.74
CA ILE A 65 12.94 -9.82 -7.86
C ILE A 65 14.44 -9.94 -7.91
N LYS A 66 14.96 -10.71 -8.87
CA LYS A 66 16.38 -10.69 -9.19
C LYS A 66 16.58 -9.58 -10.22
N PRO A 67 17.15 -8.42 -9.86
CA PRO A 67 17.57 -7.48 -10.88
C PRO A 67 18.62 -8.16 -11.76
N GLU A 68 18.34 -8.29 -13.05
CA GLU A 68 19.28 -8.85 -14.01
C GLU A 68 20.34 -7.78 -14.33
N LYS A 69 21.31 -7.63 -13.42
CA LYS A 69 22.47 -6.72 -13.47
C LYS A 69 22.17 -5.23 -13.22
N GLY A 70 22.97 -4.66 -12.31
CA GLY A 70 23.35 -3.24 -12.33
C GLY A 70 22.23 -2.22 -12.12
N LEU A 71 21.47 -2.31 -11.04
CA LEU A 71 20.52 -1.26 -10.63
C LEU A 71 21.29 -0.18 -9.84
N PHE A 72 22.06 0.67 -10.54
CA PHE A 72 22.93 1.68 -9.90
C PHE A 72 22.41 3.12 -10.04
N LEU A 73 21.26 3.33 -10.69
CA LEU A 73 20.59 4.62 -10.80
C LEU A 73 19.17 4.55 -10.21
N LYS A 74 18.68 5.68 -9.67
CA LYS A 74 17.34 5.77 -9.03
C LYS A 74 16.26 5.24 -10.00
N PRO A 75 15.65 4.08 -9.73
CA PRO A 75 14.77 3.42 -10.68
C PRO A 75 13.32 3.90 -10.56
N TRP A 76 12.81 4.62 -11.55
CA TRP A 76 11.38 4.91 -11.73
C TRP A 76 10.56 3.70 -12.18
N LEU A 77 9.29 3.67 -11.77
CA LEU A 77 8.29 2.68 -12.14
C LEU A 77 7.57 3.09 -13.44
N VAL A 78 7.57 2.23 -14.45
CA VAL A 78 6.81 2.41 -15.69
C VAL A 78 5.79 1.28 -15.82
N GLY A 79 4.49 1.61 -15.88
CA GLY A 79 3.41 0.65 -16.12
C GLY A 79 2.74 0.89 -17.46
N MET A 80 2.77 -0.10 -18.36
CA MET A 80 2.09 -0.02 -19.66
C MET A 80 1.29 -1.28 -19.97
N LEU A 81 0.13 -1.11 -20.60
CA LEU A 81 -0.61 -2.20 -21.25
C LEU A 81 -0.25 -2.21 -22.74
N THR A 82 0.09 -3.38 -23.27
CA THR A 82 0.36 -3.61 -24.69
C THR A 82 -0.84 -4.31 -25.35
N ASP A 83 -0.92 -4.22 -26.68
CA ASP A 83 -1.97 -4.89 -27.44
C ASP A 83 -1.96 -6.40 -27.18
N GLY A 84 -3.15 -6.99 -26.95
CA GLY A 84 -3.30 -8.41 -26.61
C GLY A 84 -3.43 -8.74 -25.12
N GLY A 85 -3.60 -7.74 -24.25
CA GLY A 85 -3.92 -7.95 -22.83
C GLY A 85 -2.70 -8.28 -21.95
N ASN A 86 -1.49 -8.21 -22.50
CA ASN A 86 -0.26 -8.27 -21.74
C ASN A 86 0.17 -6.84 -21.40
N GLY A 87 0.56 -6.58 -20.16
CA GLY A 87 1.29 -5.37 -19.81
C GLY A 87 2.74 -5.67 -19.43
N TYR A 88 3.49 -4.63 -19.12
CA TYR A 88 4.76 -4.79 -18.41
C TYR A 88 4.83 -3.73 -17.33
N ILE A 89 5.27 -4.13 -16.13
CA ILE A 89 5.98 -3.22 -15.26
C ILE A 89 7.43 -3.26 -15.71
N ALA A 90 7.94 -2.09 -16.05
CA ALA A 90 9.32 -1.86 -16.41
C ALA A 90 9.97 -0.97 -15.35
N ILE A 91 11.20 -1.31 -14.99
CA ILE A 91 12.12 -0.35 -14.40
C ILE A 91 13.05 0.12 -15.50
N VAL A 92 12.97 1.40 -15.83
CA VAL A 92 13.91 2.04 -16.74
C VAL A 92 15.00 2.73 -15.90
N GLU A 93 16.25 2.78 -16.35
CA GLU A 93 17.27 3.66 -15.74
C GLU A 93 17.36 4.95 -16.57
N GLY A 94 17.40 6.12 -15.93
CA GLY A 94 17.47 7.40 -16.64
C GLY A 94 17.72 8.60 -15.73
N LYS A 95 18.14 9.72 -16.32
CA LYS A 95 18.14 11.04 -15.65
C LYS A 95 16.84 11.74 -16.03
N LYS A 96 16.10 12.19 -15.02
CA LYS A 96 14.93 13.06 -15.18
C LYS A 96 15.36 14.34 -15.89
N THR A 97 14.68 14.70 -16.97
CA THR A 97 14.81 16.03 -17.58
C THR A 97 13.78 16.97 -16.95
N GLU A 98 13.85 18.27 -17.24
CA GLU A 98 12.86 19.22 -16.72
C GLU A 98 11.45 19.00 -17.34
N HIS A 99 11.35 18.19 -18.40
CA HIS A 99 10.12 17.91 -19.13
C HIS A 99 9.58 16.50 -18.82
N ARG A 100 8.47 16.46 -18.07
CA ARG A 100 7.82 15.21 -17.63
C ARG A 100 7.25 14.37 -18.77
N GLU A 101 6.77 15.00 -19.84
CA GLU A 101 6.21 14.30 -21.01
C GLU A 101 7.31 13.61 -21.85
N ASP A 102 8.44 14.30 -22.07
CA ASP A 102 9.60 13.73 -22.75
C ASP A 102 10.17 12.57 -21.95
N ASP A 103 10.28 12.72 -20.63
CA ASP A 103 10.73 11.66 -19.73
C ASP A 103 9.84 10.42 -19.82
N ALA A 104 8.51 10.59 -19.80
CA ALA A 104 7.58 9.49 -19.97
C ALA A 104 7.76 8.79 -21.32
N GLN A 105 7.76 9.54 -22.43
CA GLN A 105 7.97 8.97 -23.77
C GLN A 105 9.34 8.28 -23.91
N HIS A 106 10.39 8.85 -23.31
CA HIS A 106 11.70 8.23 -23.23
C HIS A 106 11.68 6.92 -22.43
N ALA A 107 10.96 6.87 -21.30
CA ALA A 107 10.83 5.65 -20.51
C ALA A 107 10.08 4.55 -21.29
N ILE A 108 8.99 4.93 -21.95
CA ILE A 108 8.17 4.07 -22.82
C ILE A 108 9.02 3.46 -23.93
N ALA A 109 9.80 4.29 -24.65
CA ALA A 109 10.67 3.85 -25.73
C ALA A 109 11.73 2.84 -25.26
N ARG A 110 12.11 2.87 -23.98
CA ARG A 110 13.11 1.97 -23.38
C ARG A 110 12.51 0.80 -22.61
N VAL A 111 11.19 0.60 -22.66
CA VAL A 111 10.54 -0.57 -22.06
C VAL A 111 11.16 -1.88 -22.58
N GLU A 112 11.69 -1.87 -23.81
CA GLU A 112 12.43 -3.00 -24.40
C GLU A 112 13.79 -3.29 -23.78
N GLU A 113 14.44 -2.29 -23.23
CA GLU A 113 15.79 -2.35 -22.65
C GLU A 113 15.76 -2.46 -21.11
N CYS A 114 14.59 -2.62 -20.51
CA CYS A 114 14.41 -2.59 -19.06
C CYS A 114 15.08 -3.76 -18.33
N ALA A 115 15.70 -3.45 -17.19
CA ALA A 115 16.38 -4.41 -16.33
C ALA A 115 15.43 -5.43 -15.67
N LEU A 116 14.12 -5.11 -15.60
CA LEU A 116 13.09 -6.03 -15.12
C LEU A 116 11.81 -5.84 -15.92
N ARG A 117 11.28 -6.95 -16.44
CA ARG A 117 10.00 -7.01 -17.17
C ARG A 117 9.09 -8.04 -16.52
N ILE A 118 7.94 -7.59 -16.03
CA ILE A 118 6.93 -8.48 -15.45
C ILE A 118 5.80 -8.66 -16.47
N GLY A 119 5.99 -9.55 -17.44
CA GLY A 119 5.12 -9.66 -18.64
C GLY A 119 3.87 -10.55 -18.54
N ARG A 120 3.59 -11.18 -17.39
CA ARG A 120 2.44 -12.10 -17.20
C ARG A 120 1.77 -12.02 -15.82
N SER A 121 2.01 -10.94 -15.10
CA SER A 121 1.56 -10.81 -13.71
C SER A 121 0.30 -9.97 -13.54
N PHE A 122 -0.39 -9.61 -14.61
CA PHE A 122 -1.59 -8.79 -14.52
C PHE A 122 -2.74 -9.60 -13.95
N ILE A 123 -3.55 -8.95 -13.12
CA ILE A 123 -4.81 -9.49 -12.65
C ILE A 123 -5.91 -8.72 -13.36
N ASP A 124 -6.71 -9.43 -14.14
CA ASP A 124 -7.91 -8.89 -14.78
C ASP A 124 -9.01 -8.73 -13.73
N GLY A 125 -9.18 -7.52 -13.22
CA GLY A 125 -10.17 -7.21 -12.20
C GLY A 125 -10.26 -5.72 -11.91
N ASN A 126 -11.38 -5.31 -11.34
CA ASN A 126 -11.58 -3.94 -10.88
C ASN A 126 -11.11 -3.82 -9.44
N TYR A 127 -10.10 -2.99 -9.20
CA TYR A 127 -9.67 -2.70 -7.84
C TYR A 127 -10.73 -1.83 -7.14
N PRO A 128 -11.02 -2.07 -5.85
CA PRO A 128 -11.96 -1.22 -5.11
C PRO A 128 -11.50 0.24 -5.09
N ASP A 129 -12.45 1.17 -5.06
CA ASP A 129 -12.15 2.58 -4.83
C ASP A 129 -11.65 2.79 -3.39
N TRP A 130 -10.33 2.64 -3.23
CA TRP A 130 -9.63 2.65 -1.95
C TRP A 130 -9.67 4.02 -1.27
N ARG A 131 -9.86 5.10 -2.03
CA ARG A 131 -9.94 6.46 -1.47
C ARG A 131 -11.16 6.62 -0.56
N ARG A 132 -12.23 5.86 -0.79
CA ARG A 132 -13.44 5.89 0.04
C ARG A 132 -13.24 5.41 1.48
N VAL A 133 -12.17 4.68 1.76
CA VAL A 133 -11.86 4.18 3.10
C VAL A 133 -10.75 4.98 3.80
N VAL A 134 -10.18 5.98 3.13
CA VAL A 134 -9.21 6.90 3.75
C VAL A 134 -9.99 7.85 4.67
N PRO A 135 -9.75 7.82 5.99
CA PRO A 135 -10.45 8.70 6.93
C PRO A 135 -9.89 10.12 6.85
N GLU A 136 -10.60 11.07 7.47
CA GLU A 136 -10.02 12.38 7.76
C GLU A 136 -8.92 12.26 8.82
N MET A 137 -7.82 12.98 8.61
CA MET A 137 -6.74 13.05 9.57
C MET A 137 -7.13 13.99 10.72
N LYS A 138 -7.53 13.39 11.85
CA LYS A 138 -7.88 14.14 13.07
C LYS A 138 -7.06 13.61 14.25
N PRO A 139 -6.54 14.50 15.11
CA PRO A 139 -6.09 14.11 16.44
C PRO A 139 -7.23 13.41 17.16
N THR A 140 -6.93 12.32 17.84
CA THR A 140 -7.94 11.51 18.53
C THR A 140 -7.47 11.17 19.92
N ASP A 141 -8.32 11.45 20.91
CA ASP A 141 -8.03 11.19 22.32
C ASP A 141 -8.49 9.79 22.76
N THR A 142 -9.03 8.98 21.84
CA THR A 142 -9.57 7.65 22.15
C THR A 142 -8.52 6.56 22.00
N ILE A 143 -8.43 5.70 23.02
CA ILE A 143 -7.57 4.51 23.03
C ILE A 143 -8.14 3.47 22.06
N ARG A 144 -7.29 2.92 21.19
CA ARG A 144 -7.66 1.93 20.17
C ARG A 144 -6.86 0.65 20.34
N ALA A 145 -7.50 -0.48 20.10
CA ALA A 145 -6.82 -1.76 20.04
C ALA A 145 -6.50 -2.10 18.58
N PHE A 146 -5.29 -2.60 18.31
CA PHE A 146 -4.90 -3.07 16.99
C PHE A 146 -4.42 -4.51 17.08
N ASN A 147 -4.71 -5.29 16.03
CA ASN A 147 -4.17 -6.64 15.95
C ASN A 147 -2.68 -6.56 15.64
N ARG A 148 -1.87 -7.10 16.54
CA ARG A 148 -0.40 -7.14 16.41
C ARG A 148 0.08 -7.68 15.07
N LYS A 149 -0.60 -8.68 14.49
CA LYS A 149 -0.24 -9.25 13.19
C LYS A 149 -0.23 -8.20 12.06
N TYR A 150 -1.15 -7.24 12.13
CA TYR A 150 -1.26 -6.24 11.09
C TYR A 150 -0.23 -5.12 11.24
N LEU A 151 0.13 -4.77 12.48
CA LEU A 151 1.10 -3.72 12.79
C LEU A 151 2.50 -3.97 12.23
N THR A 152 2.92 -5.23 12.13
CA THR A 152 4.30 -5.56 11.69
C THR A 152 4.60 -5.23 10.22
N ALA A 153 3.61 -4.86 9.42
CA ALA A 153 3.82 -4.49 8.02
C ALA A 153 4.20 -3.02 7.80
N PHE A 154 4.02 -2.16 8.81
CA PHE A 154 4.24 -0.71 8.65
C PHE A 154 5.66 -0.25 8.97
N GLY A 155 6.56 -1.13 9.43
CA GLY A 155 7.91 -0.72 9.85
C GLY A 155 7.87 0.21 11.07
N ASP A 156 8.63 1.31 11.02
CA ASP A 156 8.73 2.28 12.11
C ASP A 156 7.55 3.27 12.07
N ILE A 157 6.61 3.08 12.99
CA ILE A 157 5.40 3.90 13.11
C ILE A 157 5.72 5.17 13.92
N ILE A 158 5.43 6.34 13.34
CA ILE A 158 5.54 7.64 14.01
C ILE A 158 4.25 7.96 14.76
N CYS A 159 3.10 7.87 14.08
CA CYS A 159 1.81 8.17 14.69
C CYS A 159 0.66 7.47 13.98
N VAL A 160 -0.44 7.32 14.73
CA VAL A 160 -1.68 6.72 14.25
C VAL A 160 -2.81 7.71 14.53
N THR A 161 -3.55 8.10 13.48
CA THR A 161 -4.62 9.11 13.54
C THR A 161 -5.87 8.63 12.81
N GLY A 162 -7.02 9.23 13.10
CA GLY A 162 -8.26 8.90 12.40
C GLY A 162 -9.49 9.50 13.07
N ALA A 163 -10.65 9.29 12.45
CA ALA A 163 -11.88 9.98 12.84
C ALA A 163 -12.46 9.51 14.18
N ASP A 164 -12.70 8.21 14.32
CA ASP A 164 -13.31 7.59 15.51
C ASP A 164 -12.74 6.18 15.77
N GLU A 165 -13.07 5.57 16.91
CA GLU A 165 -12.55 4.28 17.37
C GLU A 165 -12.88 3.07 16.47
N MET A 166 -13.86 3.20 15.58
CA MET A 166 -14.33 2.14 14.67
C MET A 166 -13.86 2.35 13.23
N SER A 167 -13.51 3.58 12.85
CA SER A 167 -13.01 3.94 11.53
C SER A 167 -11.61 3.37 11.27
N PRO A 168 -11.23 3.16 9.99
CA PRO A 168 -9.84 2.91 9.63
C PRO A 168 -8.93 4.01 10.16
N GLN A 169 -7.69 3.68 10.52
CA GLN A 169 -6.71 4.61 11.08
C GLN A 169 -5.56 4.84 10.11
N ILE A 170 -5.20 6.09 9.89
CA ILE A 170 -3.98 6.47 9.17
C ILE A 170 -2.78 6.15 10.04
N VAL A 171 -1.84 5.38 9.49
CA VAL A 171 -0.56 5.04 10.08
C VAL A 171 0.51 5.81 9.32
N GLN A 172 1.15 6.77 10.00
CA GLN A 172 2.28 7.52 9.45
C GLN A 172 3.58 6.87 9.90
N THR A 173 4.51 6.70 8.97
CA THR A 173 5.83 6.12 9.20
C THR A 173 6.89 7.19 8.98
N ASP A 174 8.16 6.81 9.16
CA ASP A 174 9.31 7.66 8.83
C ASP A 174 9.53 7.86 7.31
N ASP A 175 8.89 7.02 6.49
CA ASP A 175 8.86 7.16 5.04
C ASP A 175 7.78 8.16 4.60
N LYS A 176 8.23 9.34 4.17
CA LYS A 176 7.37 10.42 3.66
C LYS A 176 6.55 10.05 2.41
N ASP A 177 6.99 9.02 1.67
CA ASP A 177 6.35 8.57 0.43
C ASP A 177 5.44 7.35 0.69
N PHE A 178 5.13 7.05 1.96
CA PHE A 178 4.27 5.96 2.38
C PHE A 178 3.20 6.41 3.38
N VAL A 179 1.98 5.90 3.20
CA VAL A 179 0.88 6.04 4.16
C VAL A 179 0.23 4.68 4.35
N GLY A 180 0.05 4.30 5.62
CA GLY A 180 -0.69 3.12 6.00
C GLY A 180 -2.14 3.42 6.36
N LEU A 181 -3.05 2.47 6.14
CA LEU A 181 -4.33 2.41 6.84
C LEU A 181 -4.43 1.11 7.64
N LEU A 182 -4.99 1.18 8.84
CA LEU A 182 -5.17 0.04 9.72
C LEU A 182 -6.56 0.04 10.35
N MET A 183 -7.29 -1.05 10.18
CA MET A 183 -8.54 -1.27 10.88
C MET A 183 -8.29 -1.53 12.38
N PRO A 184 -8.98 -0.80 13.29
CA PRO A 184 -8.95 -1.11 14.70
C PRO A 184 -9.62 -2.47 14.95
N THR A 185 -9.15 -3.16 15.98
CA THR A 185 -9.82 -4.35 16.51
C THR A 185 -11.09 -3.89 17.20
N ARG A 186 -12.23 -4.42 16.77
CA ARG A 186 -13.50 -4.13 17.42
C ARG A 186 -13.40 -4.64 18.87
N PRO A 187 -13.72 -3.82 19.89
CA PRO A 187 -13.81 -4.31 21.24
C PRO A 187 -14.95 -5.33 21.28
N ASP A 188 -14.59 -6.61 21.28
CA ASP A 188 -15.53 -7.65 21.63
C ASP A 188 -15.89 -7.39 23.09
N LYS A 189 -17.16 -7.11 23.40
CA LYS A 189 -17.64 -7.07 24.78
C LYS A 189 -17.67 -8.50 25.29
N ARG A 190 -16.50 -9.16 25.38
CA ARG A 190 -16.38 -10.38 26.15
C ARG A 190 -16.73 -10.01 27.57
N GLN A 191 -17.89 -10.50 28.01
CA GLN A 191 -18.17 -10.55 29.42
C GLN A 191 -17.04 -11.35 30.06
N LEU A 192 -16.29 -10.69 30.93
CA LEU A 192 -15.33 -11.38 31.76
C LEU A 192 -16.11 -12.46 32.52
N PRO A 193 -15.57 -13.69 32.64
CA PRO A 193 -16.19 -14.71 33.46
C PRO A 193 -16.44 -14.18 34.87
N ASP A 194 -17.50 -14.66 35.53
CA ASP A 194 -17.90 -14.18 36.86
C ASP A 194 -16.81 -14.27 37.95
N TRP A 195 -15.80 -15.12 37.74
CA TRP A 195 -14.66 -15.28 38.63
C TRP A 195 -13.58 -14.18 38.46
N VAL A 196 -13.64 -13.38 37.40
CA VAL A 196 -12.82 -12.18 37.18
C VAL A 196 -13.63 -10.94 37.61
N LYS A 197 -14.07 -10.91 38.87
CA LYS A 197 -14.61 -9.68 39.48
C LYS A 197 -13.50 -9.05 40.30
N PRO A 198 -13.08 -7.81 40.02
CA PRO A 198 -12.13 -7.13 40.89
C PRO A 198 -12.74 -7.09 42.31
N ALA A 199 -11.95 -7.41 43.32
CA ALA A 199 -12.40 -7.37 44.70
C ALA A 199 -13.03 -6.01 44.96
N THR A 200 -14.32 -5.98 45.27
CA THR A 200 -15.02 -4.75 45.61
C THR A 200 -14.26 -4.12 46.76
N ALA A 201 -13.59 -3.00 46.53
CA ALA A 201 -12.97 -2.24 47.60
C ALA A 201 -14.08 -1.92 48.60
N GLN A 202 -14.04 -2.57 49.76
CA GLN A 202 -14.92 -2.23 50.86
C GLN A 202 -14.62 -0.76 51.15
N LYS A 203 -15.58 0.12 50.86
CA LYS A 203 -15.55 1.47 51.40
C LYS A 203 -15.58 1.32 52.91
N GLU A 204 -14.44 1.46 53.56
CA GLU A 204 -14.39 1.73 54.98
C GLU A 204 -15.17 3.02 55.21
N ALA A 205 -16.36 2.87 55.78
CA ALA A 205 -17.14 3.99 56.27
C ALA A 205 -16.41 4.52 57.52
N ALA A 206 -15.92 5.75 57.42
CA ALA A 206 -15.55 6.58 58.56
C ALA A 206 -16.67 7.61 58.80
#